data_AF-A0A413U9M0-F1
#
_entry.id   AF-A0A413U9M0-F1
#
_cell.length_a   1.000
_cell.length_b   1.000
_cell.length_c   1.000
_cell.angle_alpha   90.00
_cell.angle_beta   90.00
_cell.angle_gamma   90.00
#
_symmetry.space_group_name_H-M   'P 1'
#
loop_
_entity.id
_entity.type
_entity.pdbx_description
1 polymer ?
#
loop_
_entity_poly.entity_id
_entity_poly.type
_entity_poly.pdbx_seq_one_letter_code
_entity_poly.pdbx_strand_id
1 'polypeptide(L)'
;MKLNYDRKSKDPTYFIQVGIRNGKKVTTKNVERIGKHSELLKITDDPLEYAKQRVKEYNENIKNSKVEYNITVNFDDKVVNQGNTVSKSTCKNTGYFYLKELYSSLGISDFFDKVCSGRKIAFNPNMINMVLTFSRILDPGSKMHTLKNLTGFYGDFDFSHQDILRFMDILEENYDEYLSHLFESS
;
A
#
# COMPACT_ATOMS: atom_id res chain seq x y z
N MET A 1 -2.39 -14.68 15.33
CA MET A 1 -2.43 -16.16 15.40
C MET A 1 -3.76 -16.62 15.97
N LYS A 2 -4.20 -17.87 15.72
CA LYS A 2 -5.47 -18.45 16.19
C LYS A 2 -5.25 -19.70 17.04
N LEU A 3 -6.13 -19.94 18.01
CA LEU A 3 -6.17 -21.20 18.76
C LEU A 3 -6.84 -22.29 17.91
N ASN A 4 -6.20 -23.45 17.80
CA ASN A 4 -6.76 -24.63 17.15
C ASN A 4 -6.77 -25.83 18.09
N TYR A 5 -7.90 -26.52 18.17
CA TYR A 5 -8.09 -27.74 18.95
C TYR A 5 -9.28 -28.52 18.39
N ASP A 6 -9.30 -29.83 18.61
CA ASP A 6 -10.42 -30.69 18.19
C ASP A 6 -11.58 -30.60 19.20
N ARG A 7 -12.67 -29.94 18.81
CA ARG A 7 -13.86 -29.75 19.66
C ARG A 7 -14.63 -31.05 19.95
N LYS A 8 -14.37 -32.13 19.22
CA LYS A 8 -15.05 -33.43 19.38
C LYS A 8 -14.27 -34.40 20.26
N SER A 9 -13.01 -34.11 20.56
CA SER A 9 -12.19 -34.96 21.44
C SER A 9 -12.52 -34.68 22.91
N LYS A 10 -12.56 -35.74 23.73
CA LYS A 10 -12.67 -35.63 25.19
C LYS A 10 -11.37 -35.12 25.85
N ASP A 11 -10.24 -35.22 25.15
CA ASP A 11 -8.95 -34.69 25.58
C ASP A 11 -8.26 -33.97 24.41
N PRO A 12 -8.69 -32.74 24.08
CA PRO A 12 -8.12 -32.00 22.96
C PRO A 12 -6.71 -31.50 23.28
N THR A 13 -5.83 -31.53 22.28
CA THR A 13 -4.55 -30.82 22.34
C THR A 13 -4.72 -29.42 21.75
N TYR A 14 -4.27 -28.41 22.49
CA TYR A 14 -4.34 -27.01 22.07
C TYR A 14 -3.07 -26.60 21.30
N PHE A 15 -3.26 -25.99 20.14
CA PHE A 15 -2.19 -25.50 19.27
C PHE A 15 -2.39 -24.03 18.92
N ILE A 16 -1.28 -23.30 18.78
CA ILE A 16 -1.27 -21.97 18.17
C ILE A 16 -1.02 -22.15 16.67
N GLN A 17 -1.93 -21.65 15.85
CA GLN A 17 -1.88 -21.76 14.39
C GLN A 17 -1.77 -20.41 13.70
N VAL A 18 -1.06 -20.41 12.58
CA VAL A 18 -0.97 -19.29 11.64
C VAL A 18 -1.38 -19.74 10.25
N GLY A 19 -2.23 -18.95 9.60
CA GLY A 19 -2.51 -19.09 8.17
C GLY A 19 -1.52 -18.24 7.39
N ILE A 20 -0.78 -18.87 6.49
CA ILE A 20 0.15 -18.20 5.56
C ILE A 20 -0.47 -18.27 4.17
N ARG A 21 -0.52 -17.14 3.48
CA ARG A 21 -1.10 -17.05 2.13
C ARG A 21 0.05 -17.06 1.11
N ASN A 22 0.13 -18.13 0.33
CA ASN A 22 1.06 -18.26 -0.80
C ASN A 22 0.24 -18.11 -2.09
N GLY A 23 0.10 -16.87 -2.55
CA GLY A 23 -0.70 -16.52 -3.74
C GLY A 23 -2.19 -16.82 -3.55
N LYS A 24 -2.74 -17.72 -4.40
CA LYS A 24 -4.15 -18.15 -4.34
C LYS A 24 -4.44 -19.24 -3.29
N LYS A 25 -3.43 -19.87 -2.70
CA LYS A 25 -3.60 -20.95 -1.70
C LYS A 25 -3.27 -20.46 -0.29
N VAL A 26 -4.05 -20.90 0.69
CA VAL A 26 -3.81 -20.64 2.12
C VAL A 26 -3.35 -21.94 2.76
N THR A 27 -2.18 -21.94 3.38
CA THR A 27 -1.65 -23.07 4.16
C THR A 27 -1.67 -22.72 5.64
N THR A 28 -2.00 -23.70 6.49
CA THR A 28 -1.98 -23.54 7.95
C THR A 28 -0.75 -24.20 8.54
N LYS A 29 0.04 -23.45 9.31
CA LYS A 29 1.20 -23.96 10.05
C LYS A 29 0.94 -23.90 11.55
N ASN A 30 1.26 -24.98 12.26
CA ASN A 30 1.28 -25.01 13.73
C ASN A 30 2.58 -24.34 14.19
N VAL A 31 2.46 -23.28 14.97
CA VAL A 31 3.59 -22.50 15.50
C VAL A 31 4.06 -23.09 16.82
N GLU A 32 3.14 -23.46 17.70
CA GLU A 32 3.47 -24.00 19.02
C GLU A 32 2.37 -24.91 19.56
N ARG A 33 2.75 -25.93 20.36
CA ARG A 33 1.83 -26.82 21.07
C ARG A 33 1.74 -26.35 22.53
N ILE A 34 0.54 -25.95 22.97
CA ILE A 34 0.28 -25.45 24.33
C ILE A 34 0.22 -26.62 25.33
N GLY A 35 -0.45 -27.72 24.97
CA GLY A 35 -0.61 -28.90 25.85
C GLY A 35 -1.93 -29.65 25.60
N LYS A 36 -2.10 -30.82 26.23
CA LYS A 36 -3.40 -31.53 26.27
C LYS A 36 -4.31 -30.96 27.33
N HIS A 37 -5.62 -31.07 27.13
CA HIS A 37 -6.63 -30.60 28.08
C HIS A 37 -6.48 -31.26 29.46
N SER A 38 -6.23 -32.56 29.51
CA SER A 38 -5.97 -33.31 30.75
C SER A 38 -4.69 -32.91 31.47
N GLU A 39 -3.68 -32.41 30.75
CA GLU A 39 -2.41 -31.91 31.31
C GLU A 39 -2.59 -30.50 31.89
N LEU A 40 -3.36 -29.66 31.20
CA LEU A 40 -3.63 -28.29 31.60
C LEU A 40 -4.61 -28.20 32.78
N LEU A 41 -5.55 -29.15 32.92
CA LEU A 41 -6.45 -29.27 34.08
C LEU A 41 -5.70 -29.45 35.41
N LYS A 42 -4.47 -29.97 35.38
CA LYS A 42 -3.64 -30.15 36.59
C LYS A 42 -2.97 -28.86 37.05
N ILE A 43 -2.92 -27.87 36.17
CA ILE A 43 -2.17 -26.63 36.35
C ILE A 43 -3.14 -25.45 36.46
N THR A 44 -4.34 -25.56 35.90
CA THR A 44 -5.32 -24.47 35.83
C THR A 44 -6.75 -25.01 35.79
N ASP A 45 -7.66 -24.36 36.51
CA ASP A 45 -9.07 -24.78 36.63
C ASP A 45 -9.86 -24.65 35.30
N ASP A 46 -9.42 -23.76 34.40
CA ASP A 46 -9.95 -23.66 33.02
C ASP A 46 -8.82 -23.69 31.95
N PRO A 47 -8.54 -24.87 31.37
CA PRO A 47 -7.56 -25.05 30.29
C PRO A 47 -7.82 -24.23 29.04
N LEU A 48 -9.08 -23.92 28.74
CA LEU A 48 -9.48 -23.26 27.50
C LEU A 48 -9.23 -21.76 27.61
N GLU A 49 -9.49 -21.18 28.77
CA GLU A 49 -9.15 -19.78 29.07
C GLU A 49 -7.63 -19.59 29.09
N TYR A 50 -6.88 -20.51 29.72
CA TYR A 50 -5.42 -20.51 29.70
C TYR A 50 -4.83 -20.53 28.28
N ALA A 51 -5.37 -21.39 27.40
CA ALA A 51 -4.93 -21.47 26.01
C ALA A 51 -5.24 -20.20 25.21
N LYS A 52 -6.37 -19.53 25.48
CA LYS A 52 -6.70 -18.23 24.86
C LYS A 52 -5.75 -17.13 25.32
N GLN A 53 -5.41 -17.10 26.61
CA GLN A 53 -4.49 -16.11 27.16
C GLN A 53 -3.09 -16.24 26.57
N ARG A 54 -2.57 -17.47 26.45
CA ARG A 54 -1.28 -17.73 25.77
C ARG A 54 -1.26 -17.27 24.31
N VAL A 55 -2.34 -17.47 23.57
CA VAL A 55 -2.45 -16.96 22.18
C VAL A 55 -2.44 -15.42 22.15
N LYS A 56 -3.07 -14.77 23.14
CA LYS A 56 -3.10 -13.31 23.25
C LYS A 56 -1.70 -12.74 23.54
N GLU A 57 -0.99 -13.31 24.52
CA GLU A 57 0.40 -12.94 24.86
C GLU A 57 1.33 -13.09 23.65
N TYR A 58 1.18 -14.19 22.89
CA TYR A 58 1.98 -14.42 21.67
C TYR A 58 1.72 -13.37 20.58
N ASN A 59 0.46 -12.95 20.40
CA ASN A 59 0.12 -11.90 19.44
C ASN A 59 0.65 -10.53 19.88
N GLU A 60 0.62 -10.22 21.18
CA GLU A 60 1.17 -8.98 21.73
C GLU A 60 2.69 -8.92 21.59
N ASN A 61 3.39 -10.04 21.85
CA ASN A 61 4.83 -10.14 21.65
C ASN A 61 5.23 -9.95 20.17
N ILE A 62 4.47 -10.49 19.22
CA ILE A 62 4.72 -10.28 17.79
C ILE A 62 4.45 -8.83 17.36
N LYS A 63 3.43 -8.20 17.95
CA LYS A 63 3.12 -6.79 17.67
C LYS A 63 4.21 -5.86 18.19
N ASN A 64 4.84 -6.22 19.31
CA ASN A 64 5.90 -5.43 19.96
C ASN A 64 7.32 -5.83 19.53
N SER A 65 7.51 -6.98 18.88
CA SER A 65 8.81 -7.40 18.37
C SER A 65 9.22 -6.49 17.21
N LYS A 66 10.26 -5.69 17.43
CA LYS A 66 10.92 -4.92 16.38
C LYS A 66 11.48 -5.89 15.35
N VAL A 67 11.16 -5.67 14.07
CA VAL A 67 11.77 -6.42 12.97
C VAL A 67 13.18 -5.86 12.79
N GLU A 68 14.21 -6.63 13.15
CA GLU A 68 15.58 -6.30 12.81
C GLU A 68 15.80 -6.54 11.32
N TYR A 69 16.17 -5.49 10.59
CA TYR A 69 16.46 -5.53 9.17
C TYR A 69 17.93 -5.22 8.95
N ASN A 70 18.71 -6.26 8.64
CA ASN A 70 20.14 -6.13 8.37
C ASN A 70 20.36 -6.13 6.85
N ILE A 71 20.87 -5.02 6.31
CA ILE A 71 21.31 -4.92 4.92
C ILE A 71 22.83 -5.15 4.91
N THR A 72 23.28 -6.26 4.33
CA THR A 72 24.71 -6.47 4.05
C THR A 72 25.01 -5.92 2.66
N VAL A 73 25.80 -4.84 2.59
CA VAL A 73 26.26 -4.24 1.34
C VAL A 73 27.71 -4.65 1.12
N ASN A 74 28.00 -5.36 0.02
CA ASN A 74 29.35 -5.69 -0.40
C ASN A 74 29.89 -4.57 -1.31
N PHE A 75 30.97 -3.90 -0.89
CA PHE A 75 31.58 -2.80 -1.65
C PHE A 75 32.52 -3.26 -2.76
N ASP A 76 32.89 -4.55 -2.80
CA ASP A 76 33.73 -5.12 -3.86
C ASP A 76 32.92 -5.44 -5.13
N ASP A 77 31.60 -5.50 -5.02
CA ASP A 77 30.71 -5.74 -6.16
C ASP A 77 30.66 -4.51 -7.07
N LYS A 78 31.06 -4.70 -8.33
CA LYS A 78 30.97 -3.63 -9.34
C LYS A 78 29.52 -3.27 -9.59
N VAL A 79 29.22 -1.97 -9.57
CA VAL A 79 27.92 -1.43 -9.98
C VAL A 79 27.64 -1.85 -11.43
N VAL A 80 26.48 -2.47 -11.65
CA VAL A 80 26.06 -2.89 -12.99
C VAL A 80 25.82 -1.64 -13.84
N ASN A 81 26.71 -1.39 -14.81
CA ASN A 81 26.54 -0.32 -15.77
C ASN A 81 25.55 -0.74 -16.86
N GLN A 82 24.34 -0.18 -16.82
CA GLN A 82 23.28 -0.44 -17.80
C GLN A 82 23.38 0.46 -19.05
N GLY A 83 24.56 1.01 -19.36
CA GLY A 83 24.77 1.90 -20.51
C GLY A 83 24.42 3.37 -20.24
N ASN A 84 24.25 3.77 -18.99
CA ASN A 84 23.96 5.15 -18.63
C ASN A 84 25.24 6.00 -18.61
N THR A 85 25.20 7.18 -19.22
CA THR A 85 26.33 8.13 -19.25
C THR A 85 26.64 8.72 -17.87
N VAL A 86 25.64 8.81 -17.00
CA VAL A 86 25.74 9.32 -15.62
C VAL A 86 24.87 8.49 -14.69
N SER A 87 25.27 8.39 -13.42
CA SER A 87 24.45 7.79 -12.37
C SER A 87 23.16 8.57 -12.20
N LYS A 88 22.00 7.88 -12.25
CA LYS A 88 20.70 8.44 -11.89
C LYS A 88 20.23 7.85 -10.57
N SER A 89 19.68 8.71 -9.71
CA SER A 89 19.05 8.27 -8.47
C SER A 89 17.86 7.38 -8.77
N THR A 90 17.75 6.27 -8.04
CA THR A 90 16.56 5.39 -8.02
C THR A 90 15.59 5.78 -6.91
N CYS A 91 15.90 6.82 -6.12
CA CYS A 91 15.03 7.30 -5.08
C CYS A 91 13.73 7.81 -5.69
N LYS A 92 12.62 7.37 -5.09
CA LYS A 92 11.28 7.82 -5.43
C LYS A 92 10.74 8.65 -4.27
N ASN A 93 10.01 9.70 -4.57
CA ASN A 93 9.43 10.59 -3.57
C ASN A 93 8.26 9.86 -2.89
N THR A 94 8.38 9.53 -1.61
CA THR A 94 7.29 8.93 -0.81
C THR A 94 6.32 9.97 -0.27
N GLY A 95 6.71 11.25 -0.21
CA GLY A 95 5.88 12.35 0.29
C GLY A 95 4.58 12.54 -0.50
N TYR A 96 4.56 12.14 -1.78
CA TYR A 96 3.34 12.21 -2.59
C TYR A 96 2.21 11.30 -2.09
N PHE A 97 2.49 10.28 -1.25
CA PHE A 97 1.42 9.44 -0.70
C PHE A 97 0.48 10.22 0.22
N TYR A 98 1.02 11.17 0.99
CA TYR A 98 0.19 12.05 1.82
C TYR A 98 -0.69 12.97 0.94
N LEU A 99 -0.09 13.54 -0.11
CA LEU A 99 -0.82 14.35 -1.09
C LEU A 99 -1.88 13.52 -1.82
N LYS A 100 -1.61 12.25 -2.09
CA LYS A 100 -2.54 11.32 -2.72
C LYS A 100 -3.77 11.07 -1.86
N GLU A 101 -3.61 10.94 -0.55
CA GLU A 101 -4.72 10.78 0.37
C GLU A 101 -5.63 12.03 0.36
N LEU A 102 -5.04 13.22 0.50
CA LEU A 102 -5.77 14.50 0.43
C LEU A 102 -6.45 14.69 -0.92
N TYR A 103 -5.77 14.35 -2.01
CA TYR A 103 -6.33 14.42 -3.35
C TYR A 103 -7.54 13.50 -3.52
N SER A 104 -7.46 12.29 -2.93
CA SER A 104 -8.53 11.30 -3.00
C SER A 104 -9.75 11.74 -2.19
N SER A 105 -9.55 12.41 -1.05
CA SER A 105 -10.67 12.92 -0.23
C SER A 105 -11.45 14.04 -0.93
N LEU A 106 -10.85 14.73 -1.89
CA LEU A 106 -11.51 15.79 -2.67
C LEU A 106 -12.43 15.25 -3.78
N GLY A 107 -12.58 13.94 -3.95
CA GLY A 107 -13.51 13.36 -4.94
C GLY A 107 -13.20 13.75 -6.40
N ILE A 108 -11.96 14.15 -6.71
CA ILE A 108 -11.58 14.68 -8.04
C ILE A 108 -11.70 13.62 -9.14
N SER A 109 -11.58 12.33 -8.79
CA SER A 109 -11.83 11.24 -9.75
C SER A 109 -13.26 11.30 -10.27
N ASP A 110 -14.24 11.43 -9.37
CA ASP A 110 -15.67 11.45 -9.73
C ASP A 110 -16.01 12.69 -10.57
N PHE A 111 -15.37 13.82 -10.26
CA PHE A 111 -15.48 15.03 -11.08
C PHE A 111 -15.06 14.76 -12.52
N PHE A 112 -13.86 14.20 -12.74
CA PHE A 112 -13.38 13.93 -14.09
C PHE A 112 -14.20 12.86 -14.80
N ASP A 113 -14.66 11.81 -14.09
CA ASP A 113 -15.54 10.80 -14.65
C ASP A 113 -16.87 11.42 -15.15
N LYS A 114 -17.40 12.40 -14.41
CA LYS A 114 -18.61 13.14 -14.80
C LYS A 114 -18.39 14.03 -16.03
N VAL A 115 -17.41 14.95 -15.99
CA VAL A 115 -17.22 15.94 -17.08
C VAL A 115 -16.67 15.32 -18.37
N CYS A 116 -16.02 14.15 -18.25
CA CYS A 116 -15.52 13.38 -19.39
C CYS A 116 -16.53 12.33 -19.88
N SER A 117 -17.68 12.19 -19.22
CA SER A 117 -18.70 11.22 -19.61
C SER A 117 -19.16 11.44 -21.06
N GLY A 118 -19.21 10.36 -21.84
CA GLY A 118 -19.58 10.40 -23.25
C GLY A 118 -18.49 10.90 -24.21
N ARG A 119 -17.34 11.38 -23.70
CA ARG A 119 -16.19 11.75 -24.54
C ARG A 119 -15.34 10.51 -24.85
N LYS A 120 -14.79 10.44 -26.07
CA LYS A 120 -13.79 9.42 -26.43
C LYS A 120 -12.39 9.93 -26.09
N ILE A 121 -11.96 9.67 -24.86
CA ILE A 121 -10.64 10.09 -24.35
C ILE A 121 -9.73 8.86 -24.26
N ALA A 122 -8.51 8.98 -24.79
CA ALA A 122 -7.50 7.90 -24.81
C ALA A 122 -6.45 8.02 -23.69
N PHE A 123 -6.61 8.97 -22.78
CA PHE A 123 -5.76 9.23 -21.63
C PHE A 123 -6.59 9.33 -20.35
N ASN A 124 -5.95 9.34 -19.18
CA ASN A 124 -6.63 9.49 -17.89
C ASN A 124 -6.51 10.94 -17.37
N PRO A 125 -7.59 11.76 -17.40
CA PRO A 125 -7.57 13.14 -16.94
C PRO A 125 -7.20 13.28 -15.47
N ASN A 126 -7.78 12.44 -14.61
CA ASN A 126 -7.54 12.43 -13.18
C ASN A 126 -6.06 12.14 -12.87
N MET A 127 -5.47 11.18 -13.58
CA MET A 127 -4.05 10.84 -13.45
C MET A 127 -3.15 12.03 -13.81
N ILE A 128 -3.42 12.70 -14.92
CA ILE A 128 -2.65 13.86 -15.37
C ILE A 128 -2.78 15.00 -14.34
N ASN A 129 -4.00 15.31 -13.91
CA ASN A 129 -4.25 16.35 -12.91
C ASN A 129 -3.50 16.07 -11.61
N MET A 130 -3.61 14.85 -11.11
CA MET A 130 -2.94 14.40 -9.89
C MET A 130 -1.42 14.58 -9.97
N VAL A 131 -0.80 14.10 -11.05
CA VAL A 131 0.65 14.22 -11.23
C VAL A 131 1.08 15.69 -11.35
N LEU A 132 0.37 16.50 -12.14
CA LEU A 132 0.70 17.92 -12.27
C LEU A 132 0.58 18.66 -10.93
N THR A 133 -0.46 18.39 -10.15
CA THR A 133 -0.64 18.99 -8.81
C THR A 133 0.47 18.57 -7.86
N PHE A 134 0.82 17.27 -7.80
CA PHE A 134 1.87 16.80 -6.90
C PHE A 134 3.25 17.30 -7.31
N SER A 135 3.56 17.32 -8.60
CA SER A 135 4.80 17.89 -9.10
C SER A 135 4.91 19.38 -8.77
N ARG A 136 3.81 20.15 -8.84
CA ARG A 136 3.83 21.56 -8.42
C ARG A 136 4.17 21.77 -6.95
N ILE A 137 3.84 20.81 -6.08
CA ILE A 137 4.13 20.88 -4.64
C ILE A 137 5.54 20.36 -4.33
N LEU A 138 5.94 19.25 -4.96
CA LEU A 138 7.15 18.50 -4.59
C LEU A 138 8.40 18.90 -5.39
N ASP A 139 8.25 19.22 -6.66
CA ASP A 139 9.34 19.59 -7.59
C ASP A 139 8.80 20.54 -8.66
N PRO A 140 8.54 21.82 -8.30
CA PRO A 140 7.86 22.75 -9.18
C PRO A 140 8.67 23.01 -10.44
N GLY A 141 8.06 22.72 -11.59
CA GLY A 141 8.67 22.94 -12.90
C GLY A 141 7.64 23.12 -13.99
N SER A 142 8.11 23.08 -15.24
CA SER A 142 7.21 23.08 -16.40
C SER A 142 6.47 21.75 -16.54
N LYS A 143 5.40 21.72 -17.35
CA LYS A 143 4.69 20.48 -17.71
C LYS A 143 5.65 19.47 -18.36
N MET A 144 6.59 19.96 -19.18
CA MET A 144 7.62 19.13 -19.81
C MET A 144 8.64 18.59 -18.79
N HIS A 145 9.01 19.39 -17.79
CA HIS A 145 9.85 18.93 -16.67
C HIS A 145 9.17 17.81 -15.90
N THR A 146 7.88 17.98 -15.57
CA THR A 146 7.06 16.97 -14.89
C THR A 146 7.04 15.65 -15.67
N LEU A 147 6.78 15.71 -16.98
CA LEU A 147 6.76 14.54 -17.85
C LEU A 147 8.11 13.80 -17.89
N LYS A 148 9.23 14.54 -17.88
CA LYS A 148 10.57 13.93 -17.87
C LYS A 148 10.92 13.27 -16.54
N ASN A 149 10.24 13.65 -15.46
CA ASN A 149 10.53 13.22 -14.09
C ASN A 149 9.44 12.34 -13.48
N LEU A 150 8.57 11.71 -14.29
CA LEU A 150 7.53 10.78 -13.81
C LEU A 150 8.11 9.60 -13.00
N THR A 151 9.34 9.19 -13.32
CA THR A 151 10.07 8.13 -12.62
C THR A 151 10.33 8.45 -11.14
N GLY A 152 10.23 9.72 -10.74
CA GLY A 152 10.32 10.15 -9.34
C GLY A 152 9.15 9.68 -8.48
N PHE A 153 8.06 9.19 -9.06
CA PHE A 153 6.92 8.66 -8.32
C PHE A 153 6.89 7.12 -8.29
N TYR A 154 6.17 6.56 -7.32
CA TYR A 154 5.94 5.11 -7.23
C TYR A 154 4.85 4.60 -8.18
N GLY A 155 4.03 5.48 -8.76
CA GLY A 155 2.98 5.11 -9.71
C GLY A 155 3.51 4.76 -11.10
N ASP A 156 2.74 3.93 -11.81
CA ASP A 156 2.93 3.70 -13.24
C ASP A 156 2.13 4.77 -13.99
N PHE A 157 2.80 5.88 -14.30
CA PHE A 157 2.22 7.02 -14.97
C PHE A 157 2.62 6.99 -16.44
N ASP A 158 1.64 6.79 -17.31
CA ASP A 158 1.85 6.71 -18.75
C ASP A 158 0.90 7.67 -19.47
N PHE A 159 1.46 8.78 -19.94
CA PHE A 159 0.77 9.76 -20.79
C PHE A 159 1.81 10.60 -21.52
N SER A 160 1.45 11.06 -22.72
CA SER A 160 2.33 11.89 -23.54
C SER A 160 2.20 13.37 -23.20
N HIS A 161 3.13 14.19 -23.74
CA HIS A 161 2.98 15.64 -23.65
C HIS A 161 1.69 16.14 -24.31
N GLN A 162 1.26 15.49 -25.39
CA GLN A 162 0.02 15.84 -26.09
C GLN A 162 -1.21 15.57 -25.23
N ASP A 163 -1.20 14.51 -24.43
CA ASP A 163 -2.29 14.20 -23.50
C ASP A 163 -2.39 15.24 -22.39
N ILE A 164 -1.25 15.76 -21.91
CA ILE A 164 -1.24 16.89 -20.98
C ILE A 164 -1.91 18.12 -21.61
N LEU A 165 -1.60 18.44 -22.87
CA LEU A 165 -2.20 19.60 -23.54
C LEU A 165 -3.71 19.41 -23.71
N ARG A 166 -4.16 18.25 -24.20
CA ARG A 166 -5.59 17.92 -24.32
C ARG A 166 -6.31 17.93 -22.98
N PHE A 167 -5.63 17.49 -21.91
CA PHE A 167 -6.17 17.58 -20.56
C PHE A 167 -6.35 19.05 -20.12
N MET A 168 -5.44 19.95 -20.47
CA MET A 168 -5.60 21.37 -20.15
C MET A 168 -6.86 21.96 -20.79
N ASP A 169 -7.19 21.56 -22.03
CA ASP A 169 -8.42 22.00 -22.70
C ASP A 169 -9.66 21.55 -21.91
N ILE A 170 -9.69 20.29 -21.44
CA ILE A 170 -10.78 19.78 -20.59
C ILE A 170 -10.89 20.59 -19.28
N LEU A 171 -9.75 20.93 -18.67
CA LEU A 171 -9.74 21.68 -17.42
C LEU A 171 -10.19 23.13 -17.62
N GLU A 172 -9.83 23.76 -18.74
CA GLU A 172 -10.28 25.11 -19.12
C GLU A 172 -11.79 25.13 -19.39
N GLU A 173 -12.31 24.18 -20.16
CA GLU A 173 -13.74 24.06 -20.45
C GLU A 173 -14.60 23.91 -19.19
N ASN A 174 -14.06 23.30 -18.13
CA ASN A 174 -14.77 23.03 -16.88
C ASN A 174 -14.20 23.82 -15.70
N TYR A 175 -13.57 24.98 -15.96
CA TYR A 175 -12.84 25.75 -14.95
C TYR A 175 -13.68 26.12 -13.72
N ASP A 176 -14.85 26.73 -13.94
CA ASP A 176 -15.73 27.18 -12.85
C ASP A 176 -16.34 26.01 -12.07
N GLU A 177 -16.71 24.93 -12.77
CA GLU A 177 -17.26 23.72 -12.13
C GLU A 177 -16.18 23.00 -11.30
N TYR A 178 -14.94 22.95 -11.80
CA TYR A 178 -13.82 22.38 -11.07
C TYR A 178 -13.52 23.15 -9.78
N LEU A 179 -13.51 24.49 -9.83
CA LEU A 179 -13.32 25.32 -8.63
C LEU A 179 -14.46 25.12 -7.63
N SER A 180 -15.70 25.06 -8.11
CA SER A 180 -16.87 24.83 -7.27
C SER A 180 -16.81 23.46 -6.59
N HIS A 181 -16.47 22.41 -7.34
CA HIS A 181 -16.27 21.05 -6.82
C HIS A 181 -15.22 21.02 -5.71
N LEU A 182 -14.07 21.68 -5.92
CA LEU A 182 -13.01 21.73 -4.91
C LEU A 182 -13.45 22.47 -3.63
N PHE A 183 -14.21 23.55 -3.77
CA PHE A 183 -14.71 24.31 -2.62
C PHE A 183 -15.76 23.53 -1.81
N GLU A 184 -16.64 22.79 -2.48
CA GLU A 184 -17.66 21.96 -1.82
C GLU A 184 -17.09 20.71 -1.17
N SER A 185 -15.98 20.19 -1.71
CA SER A 185 -15.32 18.96 -1.23
C SER A 185 -14.25 19.20 -0.17
N SER A 186 -13.91 20.47 0.11
CA SER A 186 -12.85 20.87 1.06
C SER A 186 -13.31 21.07 2.49
#